data_AF-A0A0L8JR33-F1
#
_entry.id   AF-A0A0L8JR33-F1
#
_cell.length_a   1.000
_cell.length_b   1.000
_cell.length_c   1.000
_cell.angle_alpha   90.00
_cell.angle_beta   90.00
_cell.angle_gamma   90.00
#
_symmetry.space_group_name_H-M   'P 1'
#
loop_
_entity.id
_entity.type
_entity.pdbx_description
1 polymer ?
#
loop_
_entity_poly.entity_id
_entity_poly.type
_entity_poly.pdbx_seq_one_letter_code
_entity_poly.pdbx_strand_id
1 'polypeptide(L)'
;DVGILYDNGQTEDSRNVSALWTLTSTGTDFTNPSKKWDSGADSWNTKTSKLTAGDFNGDGKTDIGVLYGYGVQDDGTNRTAIWKFTSTGSDLANPVKSWDSASATVNSWNWAASKLG
;
A
#
# COMPACT_ATOMS: atom_id res chain seq x y z
N ASP A 1 8.40 -12.02 -7.76
CA ASP A 1 7.71 -10.85 -8.31
C ASP A 1 8.21 -9.57 -7.68
N VAL A 2 7.90 -8.42 -8.27
CA VAL A 2 8.20 -7.09 -7.73
C VAL A 2 6.92 -6.25 -7.76
N GLY A 3 6.62 -5.58 -6.64
CA GLY A 3 5.55 -4.59 -6.53
C GLY A 3 6.11 -3.17 -6.46
N ILE A 4 5.51 -2.22 -7.19
CA ILE A 4 5.93 -0.82 -7.24
C ILE A 4 4.70 0.06 -7.00
N LEU A 5 4.71 0.82 -5.90
CA LEU A 5 3.77 1.92 -5.70
C LEU A 5 4.38 3.19 -6.28
N TYR A 6 3.75 3.72 -7.32
CA TYR A 6 4.25 4.81 -8.15
C TYR A 6 3.44 6.09 -7.92
N ASP A 7 4.15 7.21 -7.80
CA ASP A 7 3.59 8.57 -7.68
C ASP A 7 3.36 9.14 -9.08
N ASN A 8 2.10 9.25 -9.51
CA ASN A 8 1.71 9.91 -10.76
C ASN A 8 1.55 11.44 -10.60
N GLY A 9 1.95 11.99 -9.45
CA GLY A 9 1.83 13.41 -9.15
C GLY A 9 0.49 13.78 -8.51
N GLN A 10 0.07 15.01 -8.71
CA GLN A 10 -1.17 15.54 -8.18
C GLN A 10 -2.03 16.11 -9.30
N THR A 11 -3.34 15.97 -9.16
CA THR A 11 -4.31 16.70 -9.98
C THR A 11 -4.36 18.18 -9.61
N GLU A 12 -5.00 19.01 -10.44
CA GLU A 12 -5.15 20.45 -10.19
C GLU A 12 -5.87 20.76 -8.86
N ASP A 13 -6.81 19.92 -8.45
CA ASP A 13 -7.48 19.97 -7.15
C ASP A 13 -6.66 19.37 -5.99
N SER A 14 -5.34 19.20 -6.20
CA SER A 14 -4.36 18.73 -5.19
C SER A 14 -4.59 17.31 -4.68
N ARG A 15 -5.35 16.47 -5.39
CA ARG A 15 -5.44 15.04 -5.05
C ARG A 15 -4.21 14.30 -5.54
N ASN A 16 -3.65 13.44 -4.70
CA ASN A 16 -2.53 12.58 -5.08
C ASN A 16 -3.03 11.50 -6.04
N VAL A 17 -2.30 11.29 -7.13
CA VAL A 17 -2.57 10.21 -8.07
C VAL A 17 -1.47 9.18 -7.90
N SER A 18 -1.83 7.97 -7.53
CA SER A 18 -0.89 6.86 -7.37
C SER A 18 -1.33 5.65 -8.16
N ALA A 19 -0.40 4.76 -8.48
CA ALA A 19 -0.69 3.47 -9.08
C ALA A 19 0.18 2.36 -8.50
N LEU A 20 -0.38 1.17 -8.37
CA LEU A 20 0.35 -0.05 -8.04
C LEU A 20 0.63 -0.83 -9.33
N TRP A 21 1.90 -1.11 -9.56
CA TRP A 21 2.39 -1.90 -10.69
C TRP A 21 3.05 -3.17 -10.18
N THR A 22 2.95 -4.25 -10.95
CA THR A 22 3.70 -5.48 -10.68
C THR A 22 4.54 -5.86 -11.89
N LEU A 23 5.73 -6.41 -11.60
CA LEU A 23 6.54 -7.14 -12.56
C LEU A 23 6.62 -8.59 -12.10
N THR A 24 6.15 -9.52 -12.92
CA THR A 24 6.15 -10.94 -12.58
C THR A 24 7.51 -11.53 -12.91
N SER A 25 8.08 -12.32 -12.00
CA SER A 25 9.35 -13.02 -12.25
C SER A 25 9.13 -14.13 -13.28
N THR A 26 10.02 -14.24 -14.24
CA THR A 26 10.10 -15.38 -15.17
C THR A 26 11.09 -16.44 -14.69
N GLY A 27 11.71 -16.23 -13.52
CA GLY A 27 12.78 -17.06 -12.96
C GLY A 27 14.18 -16.56 -13.32
N THR A 28 14.35 -15.89 -14.46
CA THR A 28 15.63 -15.28 -14.89
C THR A 28 15.53 -13.80 -15.20
N ASP A 29 14.31 -13.28 -15.36
CA ASP A 29 14.03 -11.87 -15.65
C ASP A 29 12.65 -11.51 -15.08
N PHE A 30 12.15 -10.34 -15.46
CA PHE A 30 10.83 -9.84 -15.13
C PHE A 30 10.00 -9.56 -16.39
N THR A 31 8.68 -9.74 -16.29
CA THR A 31 7.76 -9.29 -17.34
C THR A 31 7.71 -7.76 -17.42
N ASN A 32 7.19 -7.23 -18.52
CA ASN A 32 6.82 -5.82 -18.60
C ASN A 32 5.90 -5.42 -17.41
N PRO A 33 6.01 -4.19 -16.89
CA PRO A 33 5.14 -3.70 -15.82
C PRO A 33 3.66 -3.80 -16.19
N SER A 34 2.85 -4.31 -15.26
CA SER A 34 1.40 -4.38 -15.39
C SER A 34 0.76 -3.52 -14.28
N LYS A 35 -0.09 -2.55 -14.66
CA LYS A 35 -0.84 -1.74 -13.69
C LYS A 35 -1.92 -2.62 -13.07
N LYS A 36 -1.91 -2.75 -11.75
CA LYS A 36 -2.88 -3.54 -10.98
C LYS A 36 -3.92 -2.67 -10.31
N TRP A 37 -3.56 -1.45 -9.95
CA TRP A 37 -4.48 -0.53 -9.28
C TRP A 37 -4.07 0.91 -9.52
N ASP A 38 -5.03 1.83 -9.46
CA ASP A 38 -4.79 3.26 -9.33
C ASP A 38 -5.74 3.88 -8.29
N SER A 39 -5.30 4.99 -7.70
CA SER A 39 -5.98 5.61 -6.58
C SER A 39 -7.30 6.28 -6.94
N GLY A 40 -7.64 6.43 -8.23
CA GLY A 40 -8.84 7.13 -8.67
C GLY A 40 -9.09 8.44 -7.92
N ALA A 41 -10.26 8.54 -7.31
CA ALA A 41 -10.67 9.70 -6.51
C ALA A 41 -10.12 9.69 -5.06
N ASP A 42 -9.62 8.55 -4.56
CA ASP A 42 -9.27 8.33 -3.16
C ASP A 42 -8.00 9.05 -2.68
N SER A 43 -7.24 9.67 -3.60
CA SER A 43 -6.10 10.55 -3.29
C SER A 43 -4.98 9.88 -2.46
N TRP A 44 -4.44 8.76 -2.96
CA TRP A 44 -3.42 8.00 -2.22
C TRP A 44 -2.04 8.68 -2.26
N ASN A 45 -1.41 8.91 -1.10
CA ASN A 45 -0.08 9.50 -1.01
C ASN A 45 1.03 8.44 -0.87
N THR A 46 1.86 8.26 -1.90
CA THR A 46 3.00 7.33 -1.85
C THR A 46 4.07 7.76 -0.84
N LYS A 47 4.21 9.06 -0.57
CA LYS A 47 5.25 9.62 0.32
C LYS A 47 5.03 9.28 1.77
N THR A 48 3.83 8.86 2.16
CA THR A 48 3.50 8.36 3.50
C THR A 48 3.21 6.86 3.52
N SER A 49 3.66 6.15 2.48
CA SER A 49 3.44 4.71 2.30
C SER A 49 4.74 3.94 2.44
N LYS A 50 4.66 2.72 3.00
CA LYS A 50 5.73 1.71 2.92
C LYS A 50 5.11 0.40 2.45
N LEU A 51 5.71 -0.24 1.45
CA LEU A 51 5.24 -1.51 0.90
C LEU A 51 5.95 -2.70 1.53
N THR A 52 5.21 -3.80 1.63
CA THR A 52 5.72 -5.15 1.87
C THR A 52 4.93 -6.13 1.01
N ALA A 53 5.49 -7.33 0.80
CA ALA A 53 4.87 -8.39 0.03
C ALA A 53 5.02 -9.71 0.77
N GLY A 54 3.99 -10.55 0.70
CA GLY A 54 3.98 -11.85 1.36
C GLY A 54 2.64 -12.54 1.20
N ASP A 55 2.58 -13.84 1.48
CA ASP A 55 1.31 -14.55 1.55
C ASP A 55 0.66 -14.27 2.92
N PHE A 56 -0.18 -13.24 2.99
CA PHE A 56 -0.80 -12.79 4.23
C PHE A 56 -2.14 -13.47 4.52
N ASN A 57 -2.62 -14.33 3.62
CA ASN A 57 -3.90 -15.00 3.75
C ASN A 57 -3.79 -16.55 3.74
N GLY A 58 -2.61 -17.09 3.42
CA GLY A 58 -2.29 -18.51 3.46
C GLY A 58 -2.73 -19.29 2.21
N ASP A 59 -3.01 -18.62 1.09
CA ASP A 59 -3.49 -19.26 -0.14
C ASP A 59 -2.40 -19.60 -1.15
N GLY A 60 -1.13 -19.42 -0.77
CA GLY A 60 0.05 -19.68 -1.59
C GLY A 60 0.37 -18.57 -2.60
N LYS A 61 -0.34 -17.44 -2.58
CA LYS A 61 -0.11 -16.31 -3.50
C LYS A 61 0.47 -15.12 -2.74
N THR A 62 1.36 -14.38 -3.40
CA THR A 62 1.95 -13.18 -2.79
C THR A 62 0.97 -12.02 -2.85
N ASP A 63 0.50 -11.58 -1.68
CA ASP A 63 -0.27 -10.35 -1.47
C ASP A 63 0.65 -9.12 -1.35
N ILE A 64 0.07 -7.92 -1.46
CA ILE A 64 0.77 -6.65 -1.17
C ILE A 64 0.17 -5.99 0.08
N GLY A 65 1.04 -5.62 1.02
CA GLY A 65 0.70 -4.84 2.20
C GLY A 65 1.25 -3.42 2.09
N VAL A 66 0.49 -2.43 2.56
CA VAL A 66 0.94 -1.05 2.68
C VAL A 66 0.70 -0.53 4.09
N LEU A 67 1.79 -0.13 4.76
CA LEU A 67 1.70 0.71 5.95
C LEU A 67 1.52 2.16 5.51
N TYR A 68 0.39 2.76 5.85
CA TYR A 68 0.00 4.11 5.42
C TYR A 68 -0.08 5.06 6.61
N GLY A 69 0.65 6.17 6.55
CA GLY A 69 0.59 7.25 7.52
C GLY A 69 -0.45 8.31 7.16
N TYR A 70 -1.37 8.57 8.10
CA TYR A 70 -2.36 9.66 8.03
C TYR A 70 -1.90 10.93 8.75
N GLY A 71 -0.70 10.94 9.34
CA GLY A 71 -0.13 12.09 10.05
C GLY A 71 -0.59 12.19 11.51
N VAL A 72 -0.27 13.34 12.11
CA VAL A 72 -0.61 13.65 13.51
C VAL A 72 -2.07 14.12 13.57
N GLN A 73 -2.84 13.59 14.51
CA GLN A 73 -4.24 13.94 14.76
C GLN A 73 -4.34 15.13 15.73
N ASP A 74 -5.53 15.68 15.91
CA ASP A 74 -5.77 16.84 16.79
C ASP A 74 -5.39 16.59 18.26
N ASP A 75 -5.45 15.34 18.70
CA ASP A 75 -5.04 14.90 20.05
C ASP A 75 -3.52 14.69 20.19
N GLY A 76 -2.74 14.98 19.14
CA GLY A 76 -1.29 14.83 19.10
C GLY A 76 -0.81 13.40 18.79
N THR A 77 -1.72 12.43 18.60
CA THR A 77 -1.33 11.06 18.28
C THR A 77 -1.03 10.88 16.79
N ASN A 78 -0.16 9.93 16.44
CA ASN A 78 0.06 9.55 15.04
C ASN A 78 -0.99 8.53 14.59
N ARG A 79 -1.62 8.73 13.42
CA ARG A 79 -2.48 7.72 12.83
C ARG A 79 -1.79 6.99 11.70
N THR A 80 -1.80 5.66 11.79
CA THR A 80 -1.25 4.76 10.76
C THR A 80 -2.23 3.61 10.53
N ALA A 81 -2.33 3.11 9.30
CA ALA A 81 -3.13 1.94 8.97
C ALA A 81 -2.34 0.92 8.15
N ILE A 82 -2.82 -0.31 8.12
CA ILE A 82 -2.38 -1.34 7.19
C ILE A 82 -3.50 -1.56 6.17
N TRP A 83 -3.14 -1.41 4.90
CA TRP A 83 -3.96 -1.78 3.76
C TRP A 83 -3.40 -3.02 3.09
N LYS A 84 -4.29 -3.89 2.61
CA LYS A 84 -3.90 -5.13 1.92
C LYS A 84 -4.56 -5.20 0.55
N PHE A 85 -3.77 -5.51 -0.46
CA PHE A 85 -4.20 -5.92 -1.78
C PHE A 85 -4.03 -7.43 -1.86
N THR A 86 -5.15 -8.16 -1.85
CA THR A 86 -5.14 -9.62 -1.93
C THR A 86 -4.89 -10.05 -3.37
N SER A 87 -3.97 -10.98 -3.59
CA SER A 87 -3.69 -11.55 -4.90
C SER A 87 -4.72 -12.59 -5.31
N THR A 88 -5.13 -12.56 -6.57
CA THR A 88 -5.94 -13.61 -7.20
C THR A 88 -5.07 -14.57 -8.02
N GLY A 89 -3.76 -14.32 -8.10
CA GLY A 89 -2.77 -15.09 -8.86
C GLY A 89 -2.43 -14.47 -10.21
N SER A 90 -3.37 -13.74 -10.82
CA SER A 90 -3.13 -12.94 -12.03
C SER A 90 -3.34 -11.44 -11.82
N ASP A 91 -4.03 -11.06 -10.75
CA ASP A 91 -4.37 -9.68 -10.42
C ASP A 91 -4.35 -9.42 -8.91
N LEU A 92 -4.57 -8.16 -8.53
CA LEU A 92 -4.75 -7.74 -7.15
C LEU A 92 -6.16 -7.20 -6.95
N ALA A 93 -6.82 -7.62 -5.87
CA ALA A 93 -8.06 -7.02 -5.43
C ALA A 93 -7.82 -5.58 -4.96
N ASN A 94 -8.89 -4.77 -4.99
CA ASN A 94 -8.88 -3.43 -4.41
C ASN A 94 -8.42 -3.45 -2.94
N PRO A 95 -7.71 -2.40 -2.48
CA PRO A 95 -7.12 -2.40 -1.16
C PRO A 95 -8.19 -2.41 -0.08
N VAL A 96 -8.02 -3.27 0.92
CA VAL A 96 -8.86 -3.33 2.12
C VAL A 96 -8.05 -2.87 3.33
N LYS A 97 -8.61 -1.95 4.11
CA LYS A 97 -8.00 -1.51 5.38
C LYS A 97 -8.13 -2.63 6.39
N SER A 98 -7.05 -3.35 6.61
CA SER A 98 -7.01 -4.52 7.50
C SER A 98 -6.78 -4.12 8.96
N TRP A 99 -6.19 -2.94 9.22
CA TRP A 99 -5.99 -2.40 10.55
C TRP A 99 -5.89 -0.87 10.53
N ASP A 100 -6.33 -0.20 11.59
CA ASP A 100 -6.23 1.25 11.79
C ASP A 100 -5.85 1.54 13.25
N SER A 101 -4.80 2.34 13.47
CA SER A 101 -4.35 2.68 14.83
C SER A 101 -5.37 3.53 15.60
N ALA A 102 -6.29 4.21 14.90
CA ALA A 102 -7.30 5.06 15.54
C ALA A 102 -8.33 4.25 16.37
N SER A 103 -8.55 2.99 16.05
CA SER A 103 -9.47 2.10 16.78
C SER A 103 -8.75 1.00 17.56
N ALA A 104 -7.43 1.01 17.59
CA ALA A 104 -6.62 -0.01 18.24
C ALA A 104 -6.32 0.34 19.70
N THR A 105 -6.22 -0.69 20.55
CA THR A 105 -5.77 -0.55 21.94
C THR A 105 -4.32 -0.07 22.05
N VAL A 106 -3.50 -0.39 21.04
CA VAL A 106 -2.17 0.19 20.84
C VAL A 106 -2.26 1.20 19.70
N ASN A 107 -2.16 2.48 20.05
CA ASN A 107 -2.34 3.60 19.13
C ASN A 107 -1.04 4.42 18.97
N SER A 108 -1.10 5.52 18.21
CA SER A 108 0.00 6.49 18.03
C SER A 108 1.28 5.95 17.35
N TRP A 109 1.15 5.06 16.37
CA TRP A 109 2.30 4.58 15.58
C TRP A 109 2.69 5.61 14.52
N ASN A 110 3.95 6.06 14.53
CA ASN A 110 4.50 6.92 13.49
C ASN A 110 5.07 6.10 12.33
N TRP A 111 4.39 6.15 11.18
CA TRP A 111 4.83 5.46 9.95
C TRP A 111 6.27 5.85 9.55
N ALA A 112 6.73 7.08 9.78
CA ALA A 112 8.06 7.52 9.41
C ALA A 112 9.15 6.79 10.22
N ALA A 113 8.85 6.45 11.48
CA ALA A 113 9.75 5.74 12.40
C ALA A 113 9.72 4.21 12.25
N SER A 114 9.04 3.66 11.24
CA SER A 114 8.95 2.21 11.02
C SER A 114 9.97 1.67 10.00
N LYS A 115 10.09 0.35 9.94
CA LYS A 115 10.65 -0.38 8.79
C LYS A 115 9.70 -1.51 8.44
N LEU A 116 9.63 -1.86 7.17
CA LEU A 116 8.95 -3.06 6.69
C LEU A 116 10.02 -4.03 6.18
N GLY A 117 9.76 -5.33 6.38
CA GLY A 117 10.56 -6.43 5.87
C GLY A 117 9.99 -6.98 4.58
#